data_AF-A0AB73GSB3-F1
#
_entry.id   AF-A0AB73GSB3-F1
#
_cell.length_a   1.000
_cell.length_b   1.000
_cell.length_c   1.000
_cell.angle_alpha   90.00
_cell.angle_beta   90.00
_cell.angle_gamma   90.00
#
_symmetry.space_group_name_H-M   'P 1'
#
loop_
_entity.id
_entity.type
_entity.pdbx_description
1 polymer ?
#
loop_
_entity_poly.entity_id
_entity_poly.type
_entity_poly.pdbx_seq_one_letter_code
_entity_poly.pdbx_strand_id
1 'polypeptide(L)'
;MTATLSVVLAGPATAHPAPRWVPAWIASATPDRLDGGADTPLQFADETVRQDMRLGSAAVALRVRISNELGTAPLTIAAGTARLLGGGGDAQPLRFDGRASVTVPPGGVLLSDPVPLRAPALGEVAVSLYFPTPARPAVRRTAVRVVKGQAEVPDSKALAYRQNVISALYVQPPHPRQTVVVALGDSITEGATATRGANGDWPALLARRLEQRCPGSVVVLNAGISGNKLLDDGRSPSALARLDRDVLALPGVDQVILFEGINDIRHSGPPDAIAGRNAADMVLGYRQIVTRLQQHGIAVIGATLTPFGNSDRYEPVAAATRQTLNGFIRDGQAFDAVIDFDAALRDPARPEWLPAALTRDFLHPNDAGYQRMAESVDLSLFCKAR
;
A
#
# COMPACT_ATOMS: atom_id res chain seq x y z
N MET A 1 -50.57 -43.78 -3.78
CA MET A 1 -50.16 -42.42 -3.36
C MET A 1 -49.04 -41.97 -4.27
N THR A 2 -49.35 -41.16 -5.27
CA THR A 2 -48.39 -40.56 -6.21
C THR A 2 -48.00 -39.19 -5.66
N ALA A 3 -46.74 -39.02 -5.26
CA ALA A 3 -46.21 -37.75 -4.79
C ALA A 3 -45.88 -36.86 -5.99
N THR A 4 -46.62 -35.76 -6.14
CA THR A 4 -46.36 -34.72 -7.15
C THR A 4 -45.26 -33.80 -6.66
N LEU A 5 -44.08 -33.89 -7.26
CA LEU A 5 -42.97 -32.97 -7.01
C LEU A 5 -43.26 -31.64 -7.72
N SER A 6 -43.56 -30.59 -6.95
CA SER A 6 -43.71 -29.23 -7.48
C SER A 6 -42.34 -28.58 -7.57
N VAL A 7 -41.82 -28.42 -8.79
CA VAL A 7 -40.63 -27.60 -9.05
C VAL A 7 -41.07 -26.16 -9.19
N VAL A 8 -40.76 -25.33 -8.20
CA VAL A 8 -40.90 -23.87 -8.31
C VAL A 8 -39.67 -23.35 -9.06
N LEU A 9 -39.84 -23.00 -10.34
CA LEU A 9 -38.86 -22.23 -11.09
C LEU A 9 -38.90 -20.79 -10.58
N ALA A 10 -37.95 -20.41 -9.74
CA ALA A 10 -37.74 -19.00 -9.40
C ALA A 10 -37.36 -18.25 -10.69
N GLY A 11 -38.16 -17.24 -11.05
CA GLY A 11 -37.83 -16.35 -12.18
C GLY A 11 -36.47 -15.68 -11.95
N PRO A 12 -35.79 -15.22 -13.03
CA PRO A 12 -34.53 -14.52 -12.88
C PRO A 12 -34.77 -13.27 -12.04
N ALA A 13 -34.24 -13.29 -10.81
CA ALA A 13 -34.18 -12.09 -10.00
C ALA A 13 -33.40 -11.06 -10.81
N THR A 14 -34.00 -9.91 -11.08
CA THR A 14 -33.26 -8.76 -11.61
C THR A 14 -32.25 -8.38 -10.53
N ALA A 15 -31.04 -8.93 -10.64
CA ALA A 15 -29.95 -8.58 -9.75
C ALA A 15 -29.69 -7.09 -9.95
N HIS A 16 -30.05 -6.26 -8.97
CA HIS A 16 -29.52 -4.91 -8.92
C HIS A 16 -28.00 -5.05 -9.00
N PRO A 17 -27.32 -4.29 -9.88
CA PRO A 17 -25.87 -4.37 -9.97
C PRO A 17 -25.31 -4.12 -8.58
N ALA A 18 -24.56 -5.11 -8.07
CA ALA A 18 -23.98 -5.03 -6.74
C ALA A 18 -23.23 -3.70 -6.63
N PRO A 19 -23.39 -2.95 -5.53
CA PRO A 19 -22.77 -1.65 -5.42
C PRO A 19 -21.26 -1.80 -5.56
N ARG A 20 -20.67 -0.98 -6.43
CA ARG A 20 -19.27 -1.06 -6.80
C ARG A 20 -18.41 -0.59 -5.63
N TRP A 21 -17.52 -1.47 -5.18
CA TRP A 21 -16.50 -1.16 -4.18
C TRP A 21 -15.16 -0.89 -4.87
N VAL A 22 -14.51 0.22 -4.53
CA VAL A 22 -13.20 0.62 -5.04
C VAL A 22 -12.23 0.71 -3.87
N PRO A 23 -11.01 0.15 -3.96
CA PRO A 23 -9.98 0.38 -2.93
C PRO A 23 -9.62 1.86 -2.92
N ALA A 24 -9.71 2.53 -1.77
CA ALA A 24 -9.33 3.92 -1.60
C ALA A 24 -8.09 4.11 -0.73
N TRP A 25 -7.68 3.08 0.01
CA TRP A 25 -6.46 3.07 0.79
C TRP A 25 -6.03 1.62 1.01
N ILE A 26 -4.72 1.35 1.00
CA ILE A 26 -4.17 0.02 1.33
C ILE A 26 -2.90 0.12 2.17
N ALA A 27 -2.60 -0.97 2.86
CA ALA A 27 -1.31 -1.28 3.43
C ALA A 27 -1.05 -2.79 3.33
N SER A 28 0.06 -3.16 2.71
CA SER A 28 0.41 -4.56 2.47
C SER A 28 0.70 -5.32 3.76
N ALA A 29 0.30 -6.61 3.78
CA ALA A 29 0.66 -7.51 4.85
C ALA A 29 2.19 -7.76 4.88
N THR A 30 2.78 -7.64 6.07
CA THR A 30 4.22 -7.87 6.31
C THR A 30 4.41 -8.51 7.68
N PRO A 31 5.35 -9.47 7.82
CA PRO A 31 5.77 -9.93 9.14
C PRO A 31 6.43 -8.79 9.93
N ASP A 32 6.56 -8.95 11.24
CA ASP A 32 7.36 -8.04 12.04
C ASP A 32 8.81 -8.05 11.53
N ARG A 33 9.37 -6.85 11.45
CA ARG A 33 10.70 -6.60 10.91
C ARG A 33 11.79 -6.74 11.97
N LEU A 34 11.39 -6.82 13.25
CA LEU A 34 12.29 -6.88 14.40
C LEU A 34 13.28 -5.70 14.45
N ASP A 35 12.89 -4.55 13.89
CA ASP A 35 13.71 -3.33 13.78
C ASP A 35 13.80 -2.51 15.07
N GLY A 36 13.09 -2.95 16.11
CA GLY A 36 13.02 -2.25 17.39
C GLY A 36 13.95 -2.84 18.44
N GLY A 37 14.29 -2.06 19.46
CA GLY A 37 14.91 -2.59 20.67
C GLY A 37 13.98 -3.55 21.42
N ALA A 38 14.49 -4.28 22.41
CA ALA A 38 13.76 -5.31 23.16
C ALA A 38 12.40 -4.84 23.73
N ASP A 39 12.27 -3.55 24.05
CA ASP A 39 11.06 -2.96 24.62
C ASP A 39 10.03 -2.47 23.58
N THR A 40 10.31 -2.65 22.29
CA THR A 40 9.41 -2.19 21.23
C THR A 40 8.10 -2.97 21.28
N PRO A 41 6.94 -2.32 21.45
CA PRO A 41 5.67 -3.04 21.51
C PRO A 41 5.35 -3.71 20.17
N LEU A 42 5.38 -5.04 20.14
CA LEU A 42 5.08 -5.87 18.96
C LEU A 42 3.63 -6.35 18.91
N GLN A 43 2.85 -6.05 19.96
CA GLN A 43 1.46 -6.48 20.08
C GLN A 43 0.61 -5.37 20.71
N PHE A 44 -0.69 -5.42 20.42
CA PHE A 44 -1.71 -4.69 21.15
C PHE A 44 -2.29 -5.60 22.22
N ALA A 45 -2.52 -5.07 23.43
CA ALA A 45 -3.12 -5.84 24.52
C ALA A 45 -3.85 -4.90 25.47
N ASP A 46 -5.16 -5.08 25.59
CA ASP A 46 -6.07 -4.17 26.30
C ASP A 46 -5.88 -2.72 25.80
N GLU A 47 -5.98 -2.56 24.48
CA GLU A 47 -5.66 -1.31 23.78
C GLU A 47 -6.68 -1.01 22.68
N THR A 48 -7.09 0.26 22.60
CA THR A 48 -7.78 0.79 21.42
C THR A 48 -6.76 1.48 20.53
N VAL A 49 -6.69 1.03 19.28
CA VAL A 49 -5.78 1.52 18.25
C VAL A 49 -6.58 2.25 17.20
N ARG A 50 -6.27 3.53 17.00
CA ARG A 50 -6.83 4.35 15.95
C ARG A 50 -5.82 4.56 14.84
N GLN A 51 -6.25 4.36 13.61
CA GLN A 51 -5.50 4.69 12.41
C GLN A 51 -6.23 5.75 11.61
N ASP A 52 -5.50 6.79 11.22
CA ASP A 52 -5.99 7.86 10.36
C ASP A 52 -5.50 7.59 8.94
N MET A 53 -6.41 7.57 7.98
CA MET A 53 -6.14 7.16 6.60
C MET A 53 -6.75 8.16 5.63
N ARG A 54 -5.90 8.71 4.74
CA ARG A 54 -6.37 9.55 3.64
C ARG A 54 -6.92 8.69 2.51
N LEU A 55 -8.17 8.92 2.14
CA LEU A 55 -8.84 8.21 1.06
C LEU A 55 -8.39 8.74 -0.30
N GLY A 56 -8.07 7.85 -1.23
CA GLY A 56 -7.81 8.22 -2.62
C GLY A 56 -9.08 8.45 -3.45
N SER A 57 -10.26 8.12 -2.92
CA SER A 57 -11.56 8.35 -3.56
C SER A 57 -12.55 8.97 -2.58
N ALA A 58 -13.51 9.74 -3.13
CA ALA A 58 -14.71 10.10 -2.40
C ALA A 58 -15.52 8.84 -2.03
N ALA A 59 -16.25 8.92 -0.93
CA ALA A 59 -17.02 7.83 -0.37
C ALA A 59 -18.43 8.29 0.03
N VAL A 60 -19.42 7.44 -0.20
CA VAL A 60 -20.73 7.49 0.51
C VAL A 60 -20.85 6.40 1.57
N ALA A 61 -20.03 5.36 1.47
CA ALA A 61 -19.87 4.31 2.47
C ALA A 61 -18.46 3.73 2.41
N LEU A 62 -18.01 3.16 3.53
CA LEU A 62 -16.73 2.47 3.69
C LEU A 62 -16.93 0.99 4.01
N ARG A 63 -15.94 0.17 3.66
CA ARG A 63 -15.71 -1.17 4.20
C ARG A 63 -14.26 -1.28 4.62
N VAL A 64 -14.02 -1.89 5.78
CA VAL A 64 -12.68 -2.08 6.33
C VAL A 64 -12.27 -3.54 6.10
N ARG A 65 -11.10 -3.75 5.48
CA ARG A 65 -10.48 -5.07 5.34
C ARG A 65 -9.48 -5.29 6.46
N ILE A 66 -9.82 -6.20 7.36
CA ILE A 66 -8.94 -6.67 8.43
C ILE A 66 -8.16 -7.88 7.93
N SER A 67 -6.83 -7.83 8.00
CA SER A 67 -5.94 -8.92 7.59
C SER A 67 -5.27 -9.55 8.79
N ASN A 68 -5.30 -10.88 8.82
CA ASN A 68 -4.46 -11.74 9.62
C ASN A 68 -3.70 -12.74 8.71
N GLU A 69 -3.50 -12.38 7.44
CA GLU A 69 -2.99 -13.26 6.37
C GLU A 69 -1.59 -13.80 6.65
N LEU A 70 -0.74 -12.99 7.29
CA LEU A 70 0.60 -13.39 7.75
C LEU A 70 0.66 -13.61 9.26
N GLY A 71 -0.48 -13.57 9.96
CA GLY A 71 -0.54 -13.79 11.39
C GLY A 71 -0.55 -15.27 11.74
N THR A 72 0.06 -15.61 12.87
CA THR A 72 0.23 -16.99 13.35
C THR A 72 -0.69 -17.35 14.53
N ALA A 73 -1.52 -16.42 14.99
CA ALA A 73 -2.46 -16.59 16.09
C ALA A 73 -3.80 -15.91 15.77
N PRO A 74 -4.92 -16.34 16.39
CA PRO A 74 -6.21 -15.69 16.20
C PRO A 74 -6.17 -14.21 16.61
N LEU A 75 -6.76 -13.35 15.79
CA LEU A 75 -6.84 -11.90 16.01
C LEU A 75 -8.25 -11.53 16.49
N THR A 76 -8.41 -11.22 17.77
CA THR A 76 -9.71 -10.82 18.35
C THR A 76 -9.87 -9.31 18.37
N ILE A 77 -10.98 -8.83 17.82
CA ILE A 77 -11.42 -7.43 17.84
C ILE A 77 -12.76 -7.40 18.57
N ALA A 78 -12.85 -6.70 19.70
CA ALA A 78 -14.07 -6.66 20.50
C ALA A 78 -15.01 -5.50 20.16
N ALA A 79 -14.47 -4.42 19.61
CA ALA A 79 -15.23 -3.28 19.14
C ALA A 79 -14.45 -2.51 18.07
N GLY A 80 -15.17 -1.76 17.23
CA GLY A 80 -14.56 -0.81 16.32
C GLY A 80 -15.50 0.31 15.92
N THR A 81 -14.94 1.43 15.50
CA THR A 81 -15.67 2.59 14.97
C THR A 81 -14.92 3.22 13.80
N ALA A 82 -15.65 3.93 12.94
CA ALA A 82 -15.08 4.76 11.89
C ALA A 82 -15.71 6.16 11.91
N ARG A 83 -14.89 7.21 11.69
CA ARG A 83 -15.36 8.59 11.61
C ARG A 83 -14.57 9.40 10.59
N LEU A 84 -15.20 10.46 10.06
CA LEU A 84 -14.51 11.47 9.26
C LEU A 84 -13.69 12.38 10.19
N LEU A 85 -12.47 12.72 9.80
CA LEU A 85 -11.63 13.68 10.52
C LEU A 85 -11.89 15.10 10.04
N GLY A 86 -11.88 16.05 10.98
CA GLY A 86 -12.20 17.46 10.72
C GLY A 86 -13.65 17.73 10.31
N GLY A 87 -14.51 16.71 10.23
CA GLY A 87 -15.94 16.83 9.96
C GLY A 87 -16.78 16.75 11.23
N GLY A 88 -17.94 17.41 11.24
CA GLY A 88 -18.89 17.43 12.36
C GLY A 88 -19.80 16.20 12.48
N GLY A 89 -19.29 14.99 12.19
CA GLY A 89 -20.08 13.75 12.21
C GLY A 89 -19.66 12.77 13.29
N ASP A 90 -20.65 12.07 13.88
CA ASP A 90 -20.42 11.07 14.92
C ASP A 90 -19.72 9.81 14.40
N ALA A 91 -18.96 9.17 15.29
CA ALA A 91 -18.33 7.90 15.00
C ALA A 91 -19.38 6.79 14.77
N GLN A 92 -19.28 6.13 13.62
CA GLN A 92 -20.15 5.04 13.23
C GLN A 92 -19.58 3.70 13.71
N PRO A 93 -20.41 2.78 14.23
CA PRO A 93 -19.94 1.46 14.67
C PRO A 93 -19.46 0.62 13.48
N LEU A 94 -18.34 -0.06 13.67
CA LEU A 94 -17.87 -1.10 12.76
C LEU A 94 -18.51 -2.44 13.17
N ARG A 95 -19.06 -3.14 12.19
CA ARG A 95 -19.73 -4.44 12.36
C ARG A 95 -19.22 -5.44 11.32
N PHE A 96 -19.38 -6.72 11.62
CA PHE A 96 -19.03 -7.83 10.74
C PHE A 96 -20.19 -8.83 10.77
N ASP A 97 -21.00 -8.85 9.71
CA ASP A 97 -22.25 -9.59 9.67
C ASP A 97 -23.16 -9.26 10.88
N GLY A 98 -23.27 -7.97 11.18
CA GLY A 98 -24.00 -7.43 12.33
C GLY A 98 -23.29 -7.55 13.68
N ARG A 99 -22.18 -8.29 13.78
CA ARG A 99 -21.47 -8.53 15.05
C ARG A 99 -20.51 -7.39 15.38
N ALA A 100 -20.49 -7.00 16.66
CA ALA A 100 -19.53 -6.02 17.19
C ALA A 100 -18.14 -6.62 17.43
N SER A 101 -18.11 -7.90 17.80
CA SER A 101 -16.91 -8.65 18.20
C SER A 101 -16.70 -9.84 17.27
N VAL A 102 -15.46 -9.98 16.79
CA VAL A 102 -15.03 -11.02 15.86
C VAL A 102 -13.62 -11.51 16.18
N THR A 103 -13.32 -12.71 15.73
CA THR A 103 -11.97 -13.27 15.72
C THR A 103 -11.61 -13.64 14.28
N VAL A 104 -10.54 -13.05 13.75
CA VAL A 104 -9.98 -13.41 12.45
C VAL A 104 -9.03 -14.59 12.66
N PRO A 105 -9.22 -15.75 12.00
CA PRO A 105 -8.30 -16.87 12.14
C PRO A 105 -6.91 -16.53 11.57
N PRO A 106 -5.84 -17.24 11.99
CA PRO A 106 -4.54 -17.18 11.31
C PRO A 106 -4.69 -17.41 9.81
N GLY A 107 -3.99 -16.63 8.98
CA GLY A 107 -4.12 -16.67 7.52
C GLY A 107 -5.41 -16.06 6.96
N GLY A 108 -6.33 -15.59 7.82
CA GLY A 108 -7.65 -15.12 7.43
C GLY A 108 -7.73 -13.64 7.11
N VAL A 109 -8.84 -13.26 6.47
CA VAL A 109 -9.24 -11.88 6.16
C VAL A 109 -10.72 -11.72 6.48
N LEU A 110 -11.11 -10.59 7.07
CA LEU A 110 -12.51 -10.20 7.20
C LEU A 110 -12.77 -8.84 6.55
N LEU A 111 -13.95 -8.71 5.94
CA LEU A 111 -14.50 -7.44 5.51
C LEU A 111 -15.59 -7.03 6.50
N SER A 112 -15.59 -5.75 6.88
CA SER A 112 -16.70 -5.20 7.65
C SER A 112 -17.98 -5.13 6.81
N ASP A 113 -19.10 -4.95 7.49
CA ASP A 113 -20.32 -4.44 6.89
C ASP A 113 -20.08 -3.02 6.32
N PRO A 114 -20.90 -2.56 5.36
CA PRO A 114 -20.85 -1.18 4.90
C PRO A 114 -21.10 -0.20 6.06
N VAL A 115 -20.19 0.75 6.25
CA VAL A 115 -20.32 1.86 7.19
C VAL A 115 -20.77 3.10 6.41
N PRO A 116 -21.98 3.66 6.67
CA PRO A 116 -22.46 4.85 5.97
C PRO A 116 -21.67 6.09 6.42
N LEU A 117 -20.60 6.39 5.69
CA LEU A 117 -19.69 7.49 6.00
C LEU A 117 -19.36 8.23 4.70
N ARG A 118 -19.80 9.48 4.64
CA ARG A 118 -19.52 10.39 3.52
C ARG A 118 -18.18 11.07 3.72
N ALA A 119 -17.32 11.02 2.71
CA ALA A 119 -16.02 11.68 2.72
C ALA A 119 -15.66 12.17 1.31
N PRO A 120 -15.03 13.35 1.16
CA PRO A 120 -14.47 13.77 -0.12
C PRO A 120 -13.24 12.93 -0.49
N ALA A 121 -12.85 12.97 -1.77
CA ALA A 121 -11.54 12.46 -2.17
C ALA A 121 -10.44 13.23 -1.43
N LEU A 122 -9.38 12.52 -1.03
CA LEU A 122 -8.31 13.04 -0.16
C LEU A 122 -8.76 13.47 1.25
N GLY A 123 -10.01 13.20 1.63
CA GLY A 123 -10.47 13.31 3.01
C GLY A 123 -9.84 12.22 3.89
N GLU A 124 -9.69 12.51 5.18
CA GLU A 124 -9.12 11.57 6.13
C GLU A 124 -10.21 10.94 7.00
N VAL A 125 -10.13 9.62 7.18
CA VAL A 125 -11.01 8.87 8.05
C VAL A 125 -10.19 8.20 9.15
N ALA A 126 -10.74 8.21 10.37
CA ALA A 126 -10.19 7.46 11.48
C ALA A 126 -10.97 6.17 11.67
N VAL A 127 -10.26 5.05 11.74
CA VAL A 127 -10.82 3.76 12.17
C VAL A 127 -10.15 3.37 13.48
N SER A 128 -10.96 3.13 14.51
CA SER A 128 -10.51 2.69 15.83
C SER A 128 -10.94 1.25 16.06
N LEU A 129 -10.03 0.40 16.53
CA LEU A 129 -10.28 -1.01 16.85
C LEU A 129 -9.78 -1.30 18.28
N TYR A 130 -10.59 -2.01 19.06
CA TYR A 130 -10.25 -2.42 20.43
C TYR A 130 -9.81 -3.90 20.47
N PHE A 131 -8.62 -4.13 21.01
CA PHE A 131 -7.99 -5.45 21.16
C PHE A 131 -7.96 -5.84 22.65
N PRO A 132 -8.91 -6.66 23.13
CA PRO A 132 -9.02 -7.03 24.55
C PRO A 132 -7.94 -8.02 25.01
N THR A 133 -7.33 -8.73 24.08
CA THR A 133 -6.30 -9.75 24.32
C THR A 133 -5.07 -9.45 23.47
N PRO A 134 -3.89 -10.00 23.79
CA PRO A 134 -2.70 -9.88 22.96
C PRO A 134 -2.97 -10.19 21.49
N ALA A 135 -2.69 -9.22 20.62
CA ALA A 135 -2.88 -9.27 19.19
C ALA A 135 -1.59 -8.85 18.49
N ARG A 136 -1.02 -9.74 17.66
CA ARG A 136 0.18 -9.46 16.86
C ARG A 136 -0.24 -9.03 15.45
N PRO A 137 -0.22 -7.73 15.14
CA PRO A 137 -0.54 -7.24 13.80
C PRO A 137 0.46 -7.74 12.75
N ALA A 138 -0.04 -7.98 11.54
CA ALA A 138 0.77 -8.48 10.42
C ALA A 138 0.58 -7.64 9.13
N VAL A 139 0.24 -6.36 9.29
CA VAL A 139 0.24 -5.32 8.23
C VAL A 139 1.36 -4.34 8.49
N ARG A 140 1.92 -3.76 7.41
CA ARG A 140 3.06 -2.82 7.50
C ARG A 140 2.83 -1.71 8.49
N ARG A 141 3.95 -1.21 9.04
CA ARG A 141 3.92 -0.15 10.03
C ARG A 141 3.25 1.09 9.43
N THR A 142 2.35 1.69 10.20
CA THR A 142 1.64 2.92 9.84
C THR A 142 1.59 3.83 11.07
N ALA A 143 1.24 5.10 10.84
CA ALA A 143 1.00 6.03 11.93
C ALA A 143 -0.31 5.66 12.63
N VAL A 144 -0.23 5.43 13.95
CA VAL A 144 -1.38 5.05 14.79
C VAL A 144 -1.39 5.84 16.09
N ARG A 145 -2.56 5.95 16.72
CA ARG A 145 -2.72 6.44 18.10
C ARG A 145 -3.24 5.30 18.94
N VAL A 146 -2.66 5.11 20.12
CA VAL A 146 -2.96 3.96 20.99
C VAL A 146 -3.30 4.45 22.39
N VAL A 147 -4.43 4.01 22.93
CA VAL A 147 -4.83 4.23 24.33
C VAL A 147 -5.10 2.88 25.01
N LYS A 148 -4.99 2.83 26.33
CA LYS A 148 -5.34 1.65 27.12
C LYS A 148 -6.85 1.51 27.26
N GLY A 149 -7.32 0.26 27.32
CA GLY A 149 -8.72 -0.09 27.47
C GLY A 149 -9.56 0.18 26.22
N GLN A 150 -10.84 -0.10 26.36
CA GLN A 150 -11.88 0.26 25.39
C GLN A 150 -12.27 1.73 25.60
N ALA A 151 -11.54 2.64 24.98
CA ALA A 151 -11.72 4.08 25.16
C ALA A 151 -11.62 4.83 23.83
N GLU A 152 -12.21 6.03 23.78
CA GLU A 152 -12.04 6.92 22.64
C GLU A 152 -10.58 7.36 22.52
N VAL A 153 -10.07 7.42 21.28
CA VAL A 153 -8.71 7.86 20.99
C VAL A 153 -8.73 9.33 20.52
N PRO A 154 -8.36 10.30 21.37
CA PRO A 154 -8.45 11.71 21.05
C PRO A 154 -7.40 12.12 20.01
N ASP A 155 -7.69 13.20 19.27
CA ASP A 155 -6.79 13.77 18.25
C ASP A 155 -5.45 14.23 18.86
N SER A 156 -5.45 14.65 20.12
CA SER A 156 -4.28 15.09 20.88
C SER A 156 -3.32 13.94 21.24
N LYS A 157 -3.73 12.68 21.07
CA LYS A 157 -2.85 11.54 21.36
C LYS A 157 -1.70 11.51 20.35
N ALA A 158 -0.47 11.43 20.85
CA ALA A 158 0.73 11.38 20.02
C ALA A 158 0.69 10.17 19.06
N LEU A 159 1.19 10.39 17.85
CA LEU A 159 1.39 9.34 16.86
C LEU A 159 2.51 8.39 17.31
N ALA A 160 2.26 7.10 17.17
CA ALA A 160 3.26 6.04 17.18
C ALA A 160 3.35 5.43 15.78
N TYR A 161 4.46 4.76 15.48
CA TYR A 161 4.64 4.02 14.23
C TYR A 161 4.69 2.53 14.53
N ARG A 162 3.57 1.81 14.34
CA ARG A 162 3.42 0.38 14.70
C ARG A 162 2.80 -0.41 13.56
N GLN A 163 3.00 -1.72 13.53
CA GLN A 163 2.26 -2.61 12.63
C GLN A 163 0.76 -2.54 12.97
N ASN A 164 -0.08 -2.87 12.00
CA ASN A 164 -1.54 -2.80 12.14
C ASN A 164 -2.23 -4.06 11.57
N VAL A 165 -3.55 -4.07 11.58
CA VAL A 165 -4.40 -5.14 11.07
C VAL A 165 -5.28 -4.67 9.90
N ILE A 166 -5.43 -3.36 9.69
CA ILE A 166 -6.19 -2.81 8.56
C ILE A 166 -5.31 -2.84 7.32
N SER A 167 -5.74 -3.59 6.30
CA SER A 167 -4.99 -3.78 5.05
C SER A 167 -5.60 -3.04 3.86
N ALA A 168 -6.89 -2.72 3.92
CA ALA A 168 -7.54 -1.89 2.92
C ALA A 168 -8.78 -1.17 3.48
N LEU A 169 -9.06 0.01 2.91
CA LEU A 169 -10.38 0.62 2.94
C LEU A 169 -10.97 0.55 1.54
N TYR A 170 -12.14 -0.07 1.42
CA TYR A 170 -12.96 -0.02 0.22
C TYR A 170 -14.04 1.03 0.38
N VAL A 171 -14.37 1.72 -0.71
CA VAL A 171 -15.40 2.76 -0.70
C VAL A 171 -16.42 2.53 -1.80
N GLN A 172 -17.63 3.00 -1.56
CA GLN A 172 -18.62 3.23 -2.60
C GLN A 172 -18.47 4.68 -3.08
N PRO A 173 -17.93 4.92 -4.30
CA PRO A 173 -17.83 6.27 -4.84
C PRO A 173 -19.21 6.76 -5.30
N PRO A 174 -19.50 8.07 -5.20
CA PRO A 174 -20.80 8.62 -5.58
C PRO A 174 -21.05 8.63 -7.10
N HIS A 175 -20.01 8.79 -7.94
CA HIS A 175 -20.10 8.82 -9.41
C HIS A 175 -18.84 8.15 -10.03
N PRO A 176 -18.48 8.39 -11.32
CA PRO A 176 -18.03 7.41 -12.34
C PRO A 176 -16.91 6.42 -11.96
N ARG A 177 -16.71 5.40 -12.82
CA ARG A 177 -15.56 4.49 -12.73
C ARG A 177 -14.25 5.29 -12.64
N GLN A 178 -13.50 5.03 -11.58
CA GLN A 178 -12.14 5.51 -11.41
C GLN A 178 -11.13 4.55 -12.04
N THR A 179 -9.99 5.09 -12.47
CA THR A 179 -8.77 4.34 -12.74
C THR A 179 -8.08 4.04 -11.42
N VAL A 180 -7.85 2.77 -11.10
CA VAL A 180 -7.13 2.36 -9.88
C VAL A 180 -5.68 2.05 -10.20
N VAL A 181 -4.77 2.77 -9.57
CA VAL A 181 -3.33 2.67 -9.73
C VAL A 181 -2.71 2.14 -8.44
N VAL A 182 -1.92 1.06 -8.53
CA VAL A 182 -1.14 0.55 -7.39
C VAL A 182 0.33 0.86 -7.59
N ALA A 183 0.94 1.60 -6.66
CA ALA A 183 2.38 1.72 -6.55
C ALA A 183 2.92 0.50 -5.80
N LEU A 184 3.51 -0.45 -6.53
CA LEU A 184 4.12 -1.67 -5.99
C LEU A 184 5.63 -1.45 -5.86
N GLY A 185 6.14 -1.54 -4.64
CA GLY A 185 7.57 -1.33 -4.42
C GLY A 185 8.04 -1.48 -2.98
N ASP A 186 9.17 -0.85 -2.71
CA ASP A 186 9.92 -1.02 -1.46
C ASP A 186 9.78 0.13 -0.44
N SER A 187 10.84 0.44 0.30
CA SER A 187 10.92 1.52 1.29
C SER A 187 10.76 2.90 0.68
N ILE A 188 11.20 3.09 -0.56
CA ILE A 188 11.04 4.37 -1.25
C ILE A 188 9.55 4.56 -1.60
N THR A 189 8.87 3.49 -2.02
CA THR A 189 7.43 3.51 -2.24
C THR A 189 6.64 3.63 -0.93
N GLU A 190 7.05 2.93 0.13
CA GLU A 190 6.41 3.05 1.46
C GLU A 190 6.48 4.47 2.02
N GLY A 191 7.52 5.24 1.65
CA GLY A 191 7.81 6.55 2.23
C GLY A 191 8.60 6.44 3.53
N ALA A 192 9.60 5.56 3.60
CA ALA A 192 10.33 5.19 4.82
C ALA A 192 10.83 6.39 5.64
N THR A 193 11.18 7.48 4.96
CA THR A 193 11.79 8.70 5.49
C THR A 193 10.89 9.93 5.38
N ALA A 194 9.67 9.77 4.85
CA ALA A 194 8.68 10.83 4.81
C ALA A 194 8.21 11.18 6.24
N THR A 195 7.83 12.44 6.45
CA THR A 195 7.26 12.86 7.73
C THR A 195 6.01 12.03 8.05
N ARG A 196 6.01 11.36 9.22
CA ARG A 196 4.97 10.41 9.60
C ARG A 196 3.61 11.10 9.73
N GLY A 197 2.59 10.53 9.09
CA GLY A 197 1.23 11.06 9.11
C GLY A 197 1.01 12.28 8.19
N ALA A 198 2.04 12.82 7.54
CA ALA A 198 1.90 13.97 6.64
C ALA A 198 1.36 13.59 5.24
N ASN A 199 1.29 12.29 4.92
CA ASN A 199 0.99 11.77 3.58
C ASN A 199 1.92 12.42 2.51
N GLY A 200 3.22 12.48 2.85
CA GLY A 200 4.29 13.11 2.06
C GLY A 200 5.11 12.14 1.21
N ASP A 201 4.76 10.85 1.19
CA ASP A 201 5.31 9.86 0.26
C ASP A 201 4.89 10.14 -1.19
N TRP A 202 5.72 9.74 -2.16
CA TRP A 202 5.48 10.07 -3.57
C TRP A 202 4.13 9.54 -4.11
N PRO A 203 3.61 8.35 -3.74
CA PRO A 203 2.28 7.91 -4.19
C PRO A 203 1.17 8.81 -3.65
N ALA A 204 1.25 9.20 -2.38
CA ALA A 204 0.30 10.09 -1.75
C ALA A 204 0.32 11.50 -2.38
N LEU A 205 1.51 12.01 -2.73
CA LEU A 205 1.67 13.29 -3.42
C LEU A 205 1.19 13.21 -4.89
N LEU A 206 1.43 12.10 -5.58
CA LEU A 206 0.89 11.84 -6.92
C LEU A 206 -0.64 11.84 -6.91
N ALA A 207 -1.26 11.18 -5.91
CA ALA A 207 -2.72 11.18 -5.74
C ALA A 207 -3.27 12.62 -5.66
N ARG A 208 -2.60 13.50 -4.92
CA ARG A 208 -2.98 14.91 -4.80
C ARG A 208 -2.88 15.66 -6.14
N ARG A 209 -1.79 15.45 -6.89
CA ARG A 209 -1.62 16.06 -8.22
C ARG A 209 -2.69 15.59 -9.20
N LEU A 210 -3.03 14.30 -9.17
CA LEU A 210 -4.05 13.72 -10.05
C LEU A 210 -5.46 14.22 -9.70
N GLU A 211 -5.81 14.30 -8.42
CA GLU A 211 -7.08 14.89 -8.00
C GLU A 211 -7.20 16.35 -8.43
N GLN A 212 -6.11 17.12 -8.42
CA GLN A 212 -6.10 18.48 -8.95
C GLN A 212 -6.25 18.53 -10.48
N ARG A 213 -5.61 17.61 -11.20
CA ARG A 213 -5.57 17.60 -12.68
C ARG A 213 -6.85 17.04 -13.31
N CYS A 214 -7.40 15.98 -12.75
CA CYS A 214 -8.59 15.26 -13.23
C CYS A 214 -9.44 14.74 -12.05
N PRO A 215 -10.12 15.65 -11.31
CA PRO A 215 -10.81 15.33 -10.05
C PRO A 215 -11.72 14.10 -10.13
N GLY A 216 -11.65 13.24 -9.12
CA GLY A 216 -12.47 12.04 -8.99
C GLY A 216 -12.22 10.95 -10.03
N SER A 217 -11.18 11.06 -10.87
CA SER A 217 -10.92 10.11 -11.97
C SER A 217 -9.95 9.00 -11.61
N VAL A 218 -9.00 9.23 -10.69
CA VAL A 218 -7.89 8.31 -10.43
C VAL A 218 -7.71 8.09 -8.93
N VAL A 219 -7.49 6.84 -8.54
CA VAL A 219 -7.13 6.45 -7.18
C VAL A 219 -5.72 5.88 -7.20
N VAL A 220 -4.83 6.39 -6.34
CA VAL A 220 -3.47 5.88 -6.18
C VAL A 220 -3.34 5.17 -4.84
N LEU A 221 -2.83 3.95 -4.87
CA LEU A 221 -2.69 3.06 -3.72
C LEU A 221 -1.22 2.75 -3.47
N ASN A 222 -0.80 2.73 -2.21
CA ASN A 222 0.58 2.52 -1.81
C ASN A 222 0.80 1.10 -1.25
N ALA A 223 1.30 0.20 -2.09
CA ALA A 223 1.72 -1.16 -1.75
C ALA A 223 3.24 -1.25 -1.47
N GLY A 224 3.85 -0.17 -0.99
CA GLY A 224 5.25 -0.12 -0.59
C GLY A 224 5.53 -0.90 0.69
N ILE A 225 6.61 -1.68 0.73
CA ILE A 225 7.11 -2.33 1.96
C ILE A 225 8.62 -2.14 2.07
N SER A 226 9.10 -1.61 3.18
CA SER A 226 10.50 -1.26 3.34
C SER A 226 11.42 -2.46 3.22
N GLY A 227 12.46 -2.39 2.40
CA GLY A 227 13.36 -3.54 2.19
C GLY A 227 12.66 -4.77 1.60
N ASN A 228 11.51 -4.60 0.93
CA ASN A 228 10.99 -5.60 0.01
C ASN A 228 11.95 -5.76 -1.16
N LYS A 229 11.87 -6.89 -1.83
CA LYS A 229 12.71 -7.27 -2.95
C LYS A 229 11.79 -7.75 -4.07
N LEU A 230 12.26 -7.68 -5.31
CA LEU A 230 11.52 -8.12 -6.48
C LEU A 230 11.31 -9.64 -6.48
N LEU A 231 12.40 -10.38 -6.27
CA LEU A 231 12.48 -11.83 -6.46
C LEU A 231 12.50 -12.59 -5.15
N ASP A 232 13.47 -12.25 -4.30
CA ASP A 232 13.73 -12.96 -3.05
C ASP A 232 12.83 -12.44 -1.94
N ASP A 233 12.50 -13.31 -1.00
CA ASP A 233 11.95 -12.84 0.25
C ASP A 233 13.01 -11.97 0.96
N GLY A 234 12.55 -10.85 1.49
CA GLY A 234 13.38 -9.95 2.29
C GLY A 234 12.79 -9.83 3.68
N ARG A 235 12.48 -8.60 4.08
CA ARG A 235 11.74 -8.32 5.33
C ARG A 235 10.24 -8.59 5.23
N SER A 236 9.82 -9.11 4.08
CA SER A 236 8.47 -9.46 3.67
C SER A 236 8.57 -10.42 2.48
N PRO A 237 7.49 -11.15 2.14
CA PRO A 237 7.41 -11.89 0.88
C PRO A 237 7.75 -10.98 -0.31
N SER A 238 8.48 -11.49 -1.29
CA SER A 238 8.91 -10.70 -2.47
C SER A 238 7.73 -10.06 -3.22
N ALA A 239 7.99 -9.02 -4.02
CA ALA A 239 6.97 -8.41 -4.88
C ALA A 239 6.32 -9.46 -5.80
N LEU A 240 7.10 -10.43 -6.31
CA LEU A 240 6.57 -11.54 -7.09
C LEU A 240 5.64 -12.45 -6.27
N ALA A 241 6.01 -12.78 -5.03
CA ALA A 241 5.24 -13.65 -4.15
C ALA A 241 3.96 -12.99 -3.60
N ARG A 242 3.96 -11.67 -3.41
CA ARG A 242 2.81 -10.91 -2.89
C ARG A 242 1.92 -10.31 -3.98
N LEU A 243 2.26 -10.47 -5.26
CA LEU A 243 1.55 -9.84 -6.38
C LEU A 243 0.05 -10.13 -6.35
N ASP A 244 -0.33 -11.38 -6.08
CA ASP A 244 -1.74 -11.79 -6.02
C ASP A 244 -2.47 -11.04 -4.91
N ARG A 245 -1.91 -11.04 -3.71
CA ARG A 245 -2.52 -10.45 -2.52
C ARG A 245 -2.62 -8.93 -2.61
N ASP A 246 -1.53 -8.28 -3.03
CA ASP A 246 -1.39 -6.82 -2.95
C ASP A 246 -1.85 -6.10 -4.22
N VAL A 247 -2.07 -6.84 -5.32
CA VAL A 247 -2.55 -6.28 -6.59
C VAL A 247 -3.74 -7.06 -7.16
N LEU A 248 -3.58 -8.33 -7.53
CA LEU A 248 -4.59 -9.05 -8.31
C LEU A 248 -5.91 -9.31 -7.56
N ALA A 249 -5.82 -9.44 -6.23
CA ALA A 249 -6.97 -9.61 -5.34
C ALA A 249 -7.69 -8.29 -5.03
N LEU A 250 -7.11 -7.13 -5.38
CA LEU A 250 -7.78 -5.84 -5.24
C LEU A 250 -8.79 -5.66 -6.38
N PRO A 251 -10.03 -5.22 -6.09
CA PRO A 251 -11.04 -5.08 -7.11
C PRO A 251 -10.74 -3.88 -8.01
N GLY A 252 -10.67 -4.16 -9.31
CA GLY A 252 -10.67 -3.13 -10.36
C GLY A 252 -9.35 -2.37 -10.50
N VAL A 253 -8.20 -2.96 -10.16
CA VAL A 253 -6.89 -2.41 -10.52
C VAL A 253 -6.79 -2.28 -12.03
N ASP A 254 -6.41 -1.09 -12.50
CA ASP A 254 -6.24 -0.77 -13.92
C ASP A 254 -4.75 -0.64 -14.29
N GLN A 255 -3.93 -0.13 -13.36
CA GLN A 255 -2.50 0.13 -13.59
C GLN A 255 -1.65 -0.20 -12.38
N VAL A 256 -0.40 -0.59 -12.61
CA VAL A 256 0.65 -0.74 -11.59
C VAL A 256 1.84 0.11 -11.95
N ILE A 257 2.32 0.92 -11.01
CA ILE A 257 3.66 1.51 -11.06
C ILE A 257 4.60 0.54 -10.35
N LEU A 258 5.46 -0.13 -11.11
CA LEU A 258 6.42 -1.11 -10.58
C LEU A 258 7.74 -0.40 -10.28
N PHE A 259 8.01 -0.17 -8.99
CA PHE A 259 9.20 0.51 -8.50
C PHE A 259 9.87 -0.31 -7.39
N GLU A 260 10.62 -1.32 -7.80
CA GLU A 260 11.20 -2.35 -6.94
C GLU A 260 12.54 -2.79 -7.50
N GLY A 261 13.46 -3.27 -6.65
CA GLY A 261 14.72 -3.89 -7.10
C GLY A 261 16.00 -3.31 -6.52
N ILE A 262 15.97 -2.13 -5.91
CA ILE A 262 17.17 -1.52 -5.32
C ILE A 262 17.67 -2.32 -4.10
N ASN A 263 16.81 -3.11 -3.46
CA ASN A 263 17.19 -4.00 -2.36
C ASN A 263 17.74 -5.33 -2.87
N ASP A 264 17.34 -5.80 -4.06
CA ASP A 264 17.81 -7.05 -4.66
C ASP A 264 19.26 -6.96 -5.10
N ILE A 265 19.65 -5.83 -5.72
CA ILE A 265 20.97 -5.63 -6.33
C ILE A 265 22.09 -5.34 -5.32
N ARG A 266 21.74 -5.23 -4.03
CA ARG A 266 22.69 -5.04 -2.93
C ARG A 266 22.92 -6.37 -2.23
N HIS A 267 24.17 -6.71 -1.95
CA HIS A 267 24.59 -6.88 -0.56
C HIS A 267 23.64 -7.37 0.55
N SER A 268 23.69 -8.61 1.04
CA SER A 268 23.40 -8.81 2.47
C SER A 268 24.57 -8.22 3.29
N GLY A 269 24.28 -7.46 4.36
CA GLY A 269 25.33 -6.93 5.22
C GLY A 269 26.19 -8.04 5.86
N PRO A 270 27.34 -7.72 6.49
CA PRO A 270 28.19 -8.70 7.15
C PRO A 270 27.45 -9.51 8.23
N PRO A 271 27.90 -10.74 8.59
CA PRO A 271 29.15 -11.40 8.17
C PRO A 271 29.06 -12.29 6.91
N ASP A 272 27.86 -12.57 6.40
CA ASP A 272 27.63 -13.43 5.22
C ASP A 272 27.17 -12.57 4.03
N ALA A 273 28.07 -11.76 3.48
CA ALA A 273 27.78 -10.92 2.32
C ALA A 273 27.57 -11.75 1.06
N ILE A 274 26.30 -12.01 0.73
CA ILE A 274 25.88 -12.60 -0.53
C ILE A 274 25.72 -11.46 -1.52
N ALA A 275 26.35 -11.61 -2.68
CA ALA A 275 26.20 -10.65 -3.77
C ALA A 275 24.71 -10.47 -4.11
N GLY A 276 24.33 -9.22 -4.37
CA GLY A 276 22.98 -8.93 -4.86
C GLY A 276 22.69 -9.62 -6.19
N ARG A 277 21.41 -9.65 -6.55
CA ARG A 277 20.96 -10.22 -7.83
C ARG A 277 21.59 -9.49 -9.00
N ASN A 278 22.01 -10.27 -10.00
CA ASN A 278 22.53 -9.73 -11.25
C ASN A 278 21.38 -9.19 -12.12
N ALA A 279 21.72 -8.43 -13.18
CA ALA A 279 20.72 -7.82 -14.04
C ALA A 279 19.84 -8.84 -14.80
N ALA A 280 20.37 -9.99 -15.20
CA ALA A 280 19.63 -10.99 -15.95
C ALA A 280 18.50 -11.63 -15.11
N ASP A 281 18.80 -11.98 -13.85
CA ASP A 281 17.81 -12.48 -12.89
C ASP A 281 16.71 -11.43 -12.67
N MET A 282 17.11 -10.17 -12.45
CA MET A 282 16.17 -9.07 -12.23
C MET A 282 15.27 -8.81 -13.44
N VAL A 283 15.81 -8.85 -14.66
CA VAL A 283 15.02 -8.75 -15.90
C VAL A 283 14.00 -9.89 -16.00
N LEU A 284 14.38 -11.12 -15.63
CA LEU A 284 13.44 -12.24 -15.57
C LEU A 284 12.29 -11.92 -14.59
N GLY A 285 12.60 -11.43 -13.38
CA GLY A 285 11.61 -11.04 -12.37
C GLY A 285 10.63 -9.97 -12.86
N TYR A 286 11.15 -8.89 -13.47
CA TYR A 286 10.31 -7.84 -14.05
C TYR A 286 9.37 -8.40 -15.10
N ARG A 287 9.89 -9.22 -16.03
CA ARG A 287 9.08 -9.85 -17.08
C ARG A 287 7.99 -10.76 -16.53
N GLN A 288 8.26 -11.50 -15.45
CA GLN A 288 7.24 -12.33 -14.81
C GLN A 288 6.11 -11.50 -14.19
N ILE A 289 6.43 -10.41 -13.47
CA ILE A 289 5.41 -9.52 -12.92
C ILE A 289 4.60 -8.86 -14.04
N VAL A 290 5.28 -8.31 -15.06
CA VAL A 290 4.63 -7.69 -16.23
C VAL A 290 3.67 -8.68 -16.89
N THR A 291 4.14 -9.88 -17.22
CA THR A 291 3.34 -10.90 -17.92
C THR A 291 2.08 -11.23 -17.11
N ARG A 292 2.22 -11.43 -15.80
CA ARG A 292 1.07 -11.76 -14.92
C ARG A 292 0.08 -10.61 -14.82
N LEU A 293 0.54 -9.36 -14.75
CA LEU A 293 -0.35 -8.20 -14.71
C LEU A 293 -1.10 -8.00 -16.05
N GLN A 294 -0.40 -8.12 -17.17
CA GLN A 294 -1.00 -7.98 -18.50
C GLN A 294 -2.01 -9.10 -18.81
N GLN A 295 -1.80 -10.32 -18.30
CA GLN A 295 -2.80 -11.40 -18.36
C GLN A 295 -4.13 -11.05 -17.66
N HIS A 296 -4.09 -10.11 -16.70
CA HIS A 296 -5.27 -9.58 -16.03
C HIS A 296 -5.76 -8.25 -16.63
N GLY A 297 -5.19 -7.80 -17.76
CA GLY A 297 -5.53 -6.53 -18.41
C GLY A 297 -5.06 -5.30 -17.63
N ILE A 298 -4.07 -5.47 -16.74
CA ILE A 298 -3.49 -4.39 -15.93
C ILE A 298 -2.27 -3.84 -16.65
N ALA A 299 -2.26 -2.54 -16.93
CA ALA A 299 -1.11 -1.87 -17.55
C ALA A 299 0.02 -1.67 -16.53
N VAL A 300 1.27 -1.81 -16.97
CA VAL A 300 2.45 -1.74 -16.11
C VAL A 300 3.33 -0.58 -16.51
N ILE A 301 3.55 0.33 -15.57
CA ILE A 301 4.43 1.48 -15.68
C ILE A 301 5.73 1.13 -14.96
N GLY A 302 6.83 1.00 -15.69
CA GLY A 302 8.14 0.74 -15.11
C GLY A 302 8.73 2.02 -14.52
N ALA A 303 9.24 1.96 -13.29
CA ALA A 303 9.93 3.09 -12.67
C ALA A 303 11.42 2.77 -12.48
N THR A 304 12.30 3.63 -13.01
CA THR A 304 13.76 3.44 -12.90
C THR A 304 14.22 3.48 -11.45
N LEU A 305 15.18 2.63 -11.08
CA LEU A 305 15.84 2.63 -9.79
C LEU A 305 16.59 3.94 -9.54
N THR A 306 16.41 4.53 -8.35
CA THR A 306 17.01 5.82 -7.99
C THR A 306 18.53 5.71 -7.74
N PRO A 307 19.28 6.83 -7.86
CA PRO A 307 20.69 6.88 -7.49
C PRO A 307 20.87 6.63 -5.99
N PHE A 308 22.00 5.99 -5.62
CA PHE A 308 22.37 5.76 -4.22
C PHE A 308 23.90 5.65 -4.02
N GLY A 309 24.68 6.20 -4.96
CA GLY A 309 26.14 6.12 -5.08
C GLY A 309 26.94 6.70 -3.91
N ASN A 310 26.28 7.50 -3.08
CA ASN A 310 26.81 8.13 -1.88
C ASN A 310 26.16 7.58 -0.59
N SER A 311 25.43 6.48 -0.67
CA SER A 311 24.92 5.75 0.49
C SER A 311 25.95 4.82 1.09
N ASP A 312 25.92 4.64 2.40
CA ASP A 312 26.71 3.60 3.10
C ASP A 312 26.34 2.17 2.68
N ARG A 313 25.23 2.02 1.92
CA ARG A 313 24.77 0.75 1.34
C ARG A 313 25.21 0.56 -0.11
N TYR A 314 26.06 1.44 -0.63
CA TYR A 314 26.54 1.42 -2.00
C TYR A 314 27.66 0.41 -2.23
N GLU A 315 27.63 -0.22 -3.40
CA GLU A 315 28.72 -1.04 -3.93
C GLU A 315 28.85 -0.80 -5.45
N PRO A 316 30.08 -0.80 -6.03
CA PRO A 316 30.27 -0.61 -7.46
C PRO A 316 29.51 -1.61 -8.34
N VAL A 317 29.41 -2.88 -7.92
CA VAL A 317 28.66 -3.92 -8.67
C VAL A 317 27.16 -3.62 -8.73
N ALA A 318 26.61 -3.05 -7.66
CA ALA A 318 25.22 -2.65 -7.60
C ALA A 318 24.94 -1.47 -8.55
N ALA A 319 25.89 -0.54 -8.70
CA ALA A 319 25.79 0.58 -9.64
C ALA A 319 25.70 0.10 -11.10
N ALA A 320 26.58 -0.81 -11.52
CA ALA A 320 26.57 -1.37 -12.87
C ALA A 320 25.26 -2.13 -13.15
N THR A 321 24.78 -2.89 -12.17
CA THR A 321 23.50 -3.61 -12.26
C THR A 321 22.34 -2.63 -12.37
N ARG A 322 22.30 -1.59 -11.52
CA ARG A 322 21.30 -0.51 -11.54
C ARG A 322 21.23 0.17 -12.90
N GLN A 323 22.37 0.56 -13.47
CA GLN A 323 22.44 1.19 -14.79
C GLN A 323 21.91 0.27 -15.89
N THR A 324 22.26 -1.02 -15.84
CA THR A 324 21.75 -2.03 -16.78
C THR A 324 20.23 -2.16 -16.69
N LEU A 325 19.68 -2.24 -15.47
CA LEU A 325 18.24 -2.33 -15.23
C LEU A 325 17.51 -1.06 -15.64
N ASN A 326 18.07 0.12 -15.37
CA ASN A 326 17.47 1.37 -15.82
C ASN A 326 17.51 1.51 -17.36
N GLY A 327 18.54 0.97 -18.02
CA GLY A 327 18.57 0.86 -19.47
C GLY A 327 17.43 -0.03 -19.99
N PHE A 328 17.25 -1.20 -19.40
CA PHE A 328 16.12 -2.10 -19.70
C PHE A 328 14.74 -1.46 -19.43
N ILE A 329 14.58 -0.73 -18.33
CA ILE A 329 13.30 -0.05 -18.04
C ILE A 329 13.02 1.03 -19.09
N ARG A 330 14.03 1.79 -19.51
CA ARG A 330 13.90 2.88 -20.48
C ARG A 330 13.72 2.42 -21.92
N ASP A 331 14.11 1.20 -22.27
CA ASP A 331 13.96 0.67 -23.63
C ASP A 331 12.49 0.58 -24.08
N GLY A 332 11.56 0.62 -23.11
CA GLY A 332 10.12 0.67 -23.33
C GLY A 332 9.54 -0.60 -23.96
N GLN A 333 10.30 -1.70 -24.05
CA GLN A 333 9.84 -2.94 -24.66
C GLN A 333 9.09 -3.84 -23.67
N ALA A 334 9.38 -3.71 -22.37
CA ALA A 334 8.79 -4.54 -21.33
C ALA A 334 7.62 -3.87 -20.58
N PHE A 335 7.42 -2.57 -20.72
CA PHE A 335 6.45 -1.81 -19.93
C PHE A 335 5.55 -0.98 -20.85
N ASP A 336 4.31 -0.75 -20.43
CA ASP A 336 3.34 0.05 -21.18
C ASP A 336 3.67 1.56 -21.14
N ALA A 337 4.39 1.99 -20.09
CA ALA A 337 4.98 3.33 -19.97
C ALA A 337 6.15 3.33 -18.96
N VAL A 338 6.87 4.44 -18.87
CA VAL A 338 8.04 4.60 -18.00
C VAL A 338 7.97 5.89 -17.19
N ILE A 339 8.38 5.81 -15.92
CA ILE A 339 8.67 6.96 -15.06
C ILE A 339 10.15 6.95 -14.69
N ASP A 340 10.89 8.02 -15.04
CA ASP A 340 12.34 8.10 -14.83
C ASP A 340 12.70 8.79 -13.50
N PHE A 341 12.51 8.07 -12.39
CA PHE A 341 12.92 8.55 -11.06
C PHE A 341 14.44 8.68 -10.88
N ASP A 342 15.26 7.99 -11.68
CA ASP A 342 16.71 8.20 -11.70
C ASP A 342 17.04 9.61 -12.18
N ALA A 343 16.50 10.00 -13.34
CA ALA A 343 16.67 11.35 -13.87
C ALA A 343 16.07 12.41 -12.94
N ALA A 344 14.94 12.10 -12.27
CA ALA A 344 14.33 13.00 -11.32
C ALA A 344 15.25 13.32 -10.14
N LEU A 345 15.99 12.34 -9.61
CA LEU A 345 16.70 12.49 -8.34
C LEU A 345 18.22 12.62 -8.43
N ARG A 346 18.85 12.23 -9.55
CA ARG A 346 20.31 12.23 -9.65
C ARG A 346 20.92 13.62 -9.65
N ASP A 347 22.10 13.72 -9.03
CA ASP A 347 22.98 14.86 -9.20
C ASP A 347 23.43 14.93 -10.68
N PRO A 348 23.18 16.05 -11.40
CA PRO A 348 23.59 16.20 -12.80
C PRO A 348 25.10 16.09 -13.02
N ALA A 349 25.92 16.47 -12.04
CA ALA A 349 27.38 16.39 -12.11
C ALA A 349 27.91 15.02 -11.67
N ARG A 350 27.12 14.26 -10.91
CA ARG A 350 27.47 12.91 -10.42
C ARG A 350 26.24 11.99 -10.52
N PRO A 351 25.94 11.41 -11.69
CA PRO A 351 24.67 10.72 -11.95
C PRO A 351 24.33 9.54 -11.04
N GLU A 352 25.30 8.94 -10.35
CA GLU A 352 25.03 7.90 -9.34
C GLU A 352 24.66 8.47 -7.97
N TRP A 353 24.81 9.78 -7.72
CA TRP A 353 24.62 10.39 -6.41
C TRP A 353 23.21 10.92 -6.23
N LEU A 354 22.69 10.74 -5.02
CA LEU A 354 21.46 11.38 -4.54
C LEU A 354 21.85 12.65 -3.75
N PRO A 355 21.44 13.85 -4.18
CA PRO A 355 21.82 15.10 -3.50
C PRO A 355 21.36 15.12 -2.04
N ALA A 356 22.22 15.62 -1.15
CA ALA A 356 21.97 15.69 0.30
C ALA A 356 20.65 16.42 0.66
N ALA A 357 20.28 17.43 -0.13
CA ALA A 357 19.05 18.18 0.06
C ALA A 357 17.77 17.35 -0.18
N LEU A 358 17.87 16.22 -0.89
CA LEU A 358 16.74 15.38 -1.30
C LEU A 358 16.66 14.05 -0.54
N THR A 359 17.52 13.80 0.45
CA THR A 359 17.64 12.51 1.13
C THR A 359 17.93 12.65 2.62
N ARG A 360 17.80 11.56 3.37
CA ARG A 360 18.24 11.46 4.77
C ARG A 360 19.49 10.60 4.95
N ASP A 361 19.69 9.63 4.08
CA ASP A 361 20.73 8.58 4.20
C ASP A 361 21.37 8.21 2.85
N PHE A 362 21.18 9.07 1.85
CA PHE A 362 21.63 8.92 0.47
C PHE A 362 21.06 7.70 -0.27
N LEU A 363 20.02 7.06 0.28
CA LEU A 363 19.24 6.01 -0.37
C LEU A 363 17.77 6.41 -0.44
N HIS A 364 17.18 6.80 0.69
CA HIS A 364 15.78 7.14 0.80
C HIS A 364 15.57 8.66 0.63
N PRO A 365 14.65 9.08 -0.25
CA PRO A 365 14.30 10.49 -0.41
C PRO A 365 13.76 11.09 0.90
N ASN A 366 14.06 12.35 1.22
CA ASN A 366 13.34 13.07 2.27
C ASN A 366 12.04 13.66 1.70
N ASP A 367 11.30 14.48 2.46
CA ASP A 367 10.04 15.09 1.99
C ASP A 367 10.23 15.88 0.67
N ALA A 368 11.33 16.62 0.52
CA ALA A 368 11.64 17.36 -0.71
C ALA A 368 11.97 16.40 -1.88
N GLY A 369 12.68 15.31 -1.60
CA GLY A 369 12.95 14.26 -2.58
C GLY A 369 11.67 13.56 -3.07
N TYR A 370 10.76 13.18 -2.16
CA TYR A 370 9.47 12.61 -2.55
C TYR A 370 8.59 13.59 -3.31
N GLN A 371 8.62 14.88 -2.96
CA GLN A 371 7.96 15.92 -3.74
C GLN A 371 8.50 15.98 -5.16
N ARG A 372 9.83 15.99 -5.33
CA ARG A 372 10.47 16.01 -6.65
C ARG A 372 10.14 14.77 -7.48
N MET A 373 10.12 13.58 -6.87
CA MET A 373 9.64 12.36 -7.54
C MET A 373 8.20 12.54 -8.01
N ALA A 374 7.30 12.93 -7.12
CA ALA A 374 5.89 13.09 -7.45
C ALA A 374 5.68 14.12 -8.56
N GLU A 375 6.42 15.24 -8.57
CA GLU A 375 6.36 16.29 -9.60
C GLU A 375 6.87 15.84 -10.97
N SER A 376 7.87 14.94 -11.00
CA SER A 376 8.45 14.42 -12.24
C SER A 376 7.51 13.51 -13.04
N VAL A 377 6.45 12.99 -12.43
CA VAL A 377 5.49 12.09 -13.09
C VAL A 377 4.64 12.87 -14.09
N ASP A 378 4.60 12.41 -15.35
CA ASP A 378 3.64 12.89 -16.34
C ASP A 378 2.23 12.39 -16.00
N LEU A 379 1.32 13.33 -15.71
CA LEU A 379 -0.05 13.02 -15.32
C LEU A 379 -0.91 12.52 -16.49
N SER A 380 -0.47 12.72 -17.74
CA SER A 380 -1.18 12.23 -18.94
C SER A 380 -1.29 10.71 -18.99
N LEU A 381 -0.37 9.99 -18.32
CA LEU A 381 -0.37 8.53 -18.19
C LEU A 381 -1.63 7.99 -17.48
N PHE A 382 -2.27 8.83 -16.66
CA PHE A 382 -3.38 8.42 -15.79
C PHE A 382 -4.69 9.10 -16.15
N CYS A 383 -4.64 10.40 -16.47
CA CYS A 383 -5.83 11.15 -16.85
C CYS A 383 -6.17 10.86 -18.30
N LYS A 384 -7.16 9.99 -18.56
CA LYS A 384 -7.71 9.79 -19.91
C LYS A 384 -8.15 11.15 -20.49
N ALA A 385 -7.80 11.39 -21.76
CA ALA A 385 -8.37 12.52 -22.50
C ALA A 385 -9.90 12.40 -22.47
N ARG A 386 -10.58 13.49 -22.08
CA ARG A 386 -12.04 13.56 -22.10
C ARG A 386 -12.56 13.70 -23.52
#